data_AF-A0A7C8EDG1-F1
#
_entry.id   AF-A0A7C8EDG1-F1
#
_cell.length_a   1.000
_cell.length_b   1.000
_cell.length_c   1.000
_cell.angle_alpha   90.00
_cell.angle_beta   90.00
_cell.angle_gamma   90.00
#
_symmetry.space_group_name_H-M   'P 1'
#
loop_
_entity.id
_entity.type
_entity.pdbx_description
1 polymer ?
#
loop_
_entity_poly.entity_id
_entity_poly.type
_entity_poly.pdbx_seq_one_letter_code
_entity_poly.pdbx_strand_id
1 'polypeptide(L)'
;MIGFFQNFLSLSLKKKLFIAYIIMSLFFLSIIALMYSGMTSARHSIGQINDRNKNIQTVTMLKTNIHGIRAAFLRFVIDDDREVWDAQEDVINKLVEETKTQIRLIKETKYKDKVLEIEETFYPFADTIVKELIPAVREGNKKLALNILSTVQAKRSRVFITAIDSMIEAMEEENTKEMQLIDSENKKTIIRSLSFTLAIFLFMIIFSYWFISNYIVKVLNKVTETAQLVSKGDLRVNIELNINDEFGRLARDVNNIVATIKQALSDISQKTFVLLKDVTSMSFAGQEVCHRIDKDLEMTTSAATATEQMSATALDISKN
;
A
#
# COMPACT_ATOMS: atom_id res chain seq x y z
N MET A 1 27.60 -1.68 -4.15
CA MET A 1 26.54 -0.66 -3.99
C MET A 1 26.83 0.66 -4.74
N ILE A 2 28.10 1.08 -4.89
CA ILE A 2 28.49 2.36 -5.53
C ILE A 2 28.19 2.41 -7.06
N GLY A 3 28.43 1.32 -7.79
CA GLY A 3 28.19 1.28 -9.25
C GLY A 3 26.71 1.33 -9.66
N PHE A 4 25.79 0.80 -8.83
CA PHE A 4 24.35 0.85 -9.11
C PHE A 4 23.81 2.28 -8.97
N PHE A 5 24.29 3.03 -7.97
CA PHE A 5 23.92 4.43 -7.76
C PHE A 5 24.41 5.33 -8.89
N GLN A 6 25.65 5.14 -9.37
CA GLN A 6 26.17 5.90 -10.52
C GLN A 6 25.40 5.58 -11.82
N ASN A 7 25.10 4.30 -12.07
CA ASN A 7 24.28 3.91 -13.22
C ASN A 7 22.85 4.48 -13.12
N PHE A 8 22.25 4.47 -11.93
CA PHE A 8 20.92 5.06 -11.72
C PHE A 8 20.93 6.58 -11.97
N LEU A 9 21.96 7.30 -11.51
CA LEU A 9 22.11 8.74 -11.75
C LEU A 9 22.29 9.10 -13.23
N SER A 10 22.80 8.19 -14.06
CA SER A 10 22.94 8.39 -15.51
C SER A 10 21.64 8.23 -16.31
N LEU A 11 20.58 7.67 -15.70
CA LEU A 11 19.30 7.47 -16.38
C LEU A 11 18.52 8.78 -16.57
N SER A 12 17.69 8.84 -17.61
CA SER A 12 16.68 9.89 -17.76
C SER A 12 15.77 10.00 -16.53
N LEU A 13 15.34 11.20 -16.15
CA LEU A 13 14.39 11.50 -15.08
C LEU A 13 13.11 10.66 -15.22
N LYS A 14 12.59 10.50 -16.45
CA LYS A 14 11.43 9.64 -16.72
C LYS A 14 11.65 8.20 -16.24
N LYS A 15 12.81 7.62 -16.55
CA LYS A 15 13.18 6.26 -16.09
C LYS A 15 13.37 6.19 -14.58
N LYS A 16 13.96 7.22 -13.95
CA LYS A 16 14.12 7.29 -12.48
C LYS A 16 12.77 7.31 -11.76
N LEU A 17 11.85 8.17 -12.22
CA LEU A 17 10.49 8.23 -11.69
C LEU A 17 9.74 6.92 -11.93
N PHE A 18 9.85 6.33 -13.13
CA PHE A 18 9.22 5.05 -13.43
C PHE A 18 9.73 3.91 -12.52
N ILE A 19 11.05 3.83 -12.29
CA ILE A 19 11.62 2.88 -11.33
C ILE A 19 11.11 3.14 -9.92
N ALA A 20 11.05 4.40 -9.48
CA ALA A 20 10.49 4.76 -8.18
C ALA A 20 9.02 4.34 -8.07
N TYR A 21 8.20 4.54 -9.10
CA TYR A 21 6.80 4.08 -9.13
C TYR A 21 6.67 2.55 -9.12
N ILE A 22 7.54 1.82 -9.81
CA ILE A 22 7.58 0.35 -9.73
C ILE A 22 7.88 -0.08 -8.30
N ILE A 23 8.89 0.53 -7.67
CA ILE A 23 9.25 0.24 -6.29
C ILE A 23 8.07 0.56 -5.34
N MET A 24 7.43 1.73 -5.49
CA MET A 24 6.21 2.10 -4.75
C MET A 24 5.10 1.06 -4.91
N SER A 25 4.86 0.61 -6.14
CA SER A 25 3.82 -0.36 -6.45
C SER A 25 4.14 -1.74 -5.85
N LEU A 26 5.40 -2.16 -5.88
CA LEU A 26 5.86 -3.39 -5.22
C LEU A 26 5.68 -3.33 -3.71
N PHE A 27 5.99 -2.20 -3.08
CA PHE A 27 5.70 -2.00 -1.66
C PHE A 27 4.20 -2.04 -1.37
N PHE A 28 3.37 -1.43 -2.21
CA PHE A 28 1.91 -1.51 -2.08
C PHE A 28 1.39 -2.94 -2.21
N LEU A 29 1.89 -3.70 -3.17
CA LEU A 29 1.60 -5.13 -3.33
C LEU A 29 2.05 -5.95 -2.11
N SER A 30 3.19 -5.62 -1.51
CA SER A 30 3.65 -6.29 -0.30
C SER A 30 2.72 -6.04 0.90
N ILE A 31 2.17 -4.82 1.03
CA ILE A 31 1.17 -4.49 2.06
C ILE A 31 -0.11 -5.28 1.81
N ILE A 32 -0.60 -5.33 0.57
CA ILE A 32 -1.77 -6.13 0.20
C ILE A 32 -1.54 -7.62 0.52
N ALA A 33 -0.38 -8.16 0.19
CA ALA A 33 -0.04 -9.56 0.47
C ALA A 33 -0.02 -9.85 2.00
N LEU A 34 0.52 -8.93 2.79
CA LEU A 34 0.50 -9.03 4.25
C LEU A 34 -0.91 -8.95 4.84
N MET A 35 -1.74 -8.01 4.36
CA MET A 35 -3.15 -7.91 4.76
C MET A 35 -3.92 -9.18 4.40
N TYR A 36 -3.70 -9.70 3.19
CA TYR A 36 -4.33 -10.93 2.73
C TYR A 36 -3.92 -12.13 3.60
N SER A 37 -2.63 -12.26 3.90
CA SER A 37 -2.12 -13.31 4.80
C SER A 37 -2.77 -13.21 6.19
N GLY A 38 -2.83 -12.00 6.79
CA GLY A 38 -3.52 -11.78 8.06
C GLY A 38 -5.00 -12.19 8.03
N MET A 39 -5.70 -11.85 6.94
CA MET A 39 -7.11 -12.22 6.76
C MET A 39 -7.30 -13.73 6.61
N THR A 40 -6.41 -14.43 5.90
CA THR A 40 -6.46 -15.89 5.78
C THR A 40 -6.21 -16.60 7.11
N SER A 41 -5.26 -16.12 7.92
CA SER A 41 -5.04 -16.64 9.27
C SER A 41 -6.25 -16.44 10.18
N ALA A 42 -6.83 -15.24 10.16
CA ALA A 42 -8.06 -14.95 10.92
C ALA A 42 -9.23 -15.85 10.48
N ARG A 43 -9.40 -16.06 9.18
CA ARG A 43 -10.44 -16.95 8.64
C ARG A 43 -10.25 -18.40 9.09
N HIS A 44 -9.00 -18.88 9.09
CA HIS A 44 -8.67 -20.21 9.57
C HIS A 44 -8.98 -20.36 11.07
N SER A 45 -8.62 -19.37 11.89
CA SER A 45 -8.95 -19.34 13.33
C SER A 45 -10.47 -19.38 13.57
N ILE A 46 -11.25 -18.59 12.81
CA ILE A 46 -12.72 -18.60 12.91
C ILE A 46 -13.29 -19.99 12.54
N GLY A 47 -12.76 -20.63 11.50
CA GLY A 47 -13.15 -21.98 11.10
C GLY A 47 -12.94 -22.99 12.23
N GLN A 48 -11.76 -22.99 12.85
CA GLN A 48 -11.47 -23.88 13.98
C GLN A 48 -12.40 -23.64 15.17
N ILE A 49 -12.68 -22.37 15.52
CA ILE A 49 -13.62 -22.03 16.60
C ILE A 49 -15.02 -22.57 16.27
N ASN A 50 -15.48 -22.41 15.03
CA ASN A 50 -16.78 -22.89 14.61
C ASN A 50 -16.91 -24.41 14.68
N ASP A 51 -15.87 -25.15 14.24
CA ASP A 51 -15.83 -26.61 14.32
C ASP A 51 -15.85 -27.10 15.78
N ARG A 52 -15.12 -26.41 16.67
CA ARG A 52 -15.11 -26.72 18.11
C ARG A 52 -16.46 -26.46 18.76
N ASN A 53 -17.09 -25.34 18.44
CA ASN A 53 -18.44 -25.03 18.92
C ASN A 53 -19.45 -26.08 18.45
N LYS A 54 -19.33 -26.57 17.21
CA LYS A 54 -20.16 -27.66 16.69
C LYS A 54 -19.96 -28.97 17.48
N ASN A 55 -18.74 -29.28 17.89
CA ASN A 55 -18.46 -30.46 18.72
C ASN A 55 -19.07 -30.32 20.11
N ILE A 56 -18.95 -29.16 20.76
CA ILE A 56 -19.61 -28.90 22.05
C ILE A 56 -21.13 -29.04 21.90
N GLN A 57 -21.72 -28.43 20.88
CA GLN A 57 -23.15 -28.56 20.58
C GLN A 57 -23.58 -30.01 20.39
N THR A 58 -22.78 -30.83 19.71
CA THR A 58 -23.04 -32.26 19.52
C THR A 58 -23.10 -32.99 20.86
N VAL A 59 -22.16 -32.71 21.77
CA VAL A 59 -22.14 -33.29 23.12
C VAL A 59 -23.30 -32.76 23.98
N THR A 60 -23.65 -31.48 23.86
CA THR A 60 -24.83 -30.91 24.53
C THR A 60 -26.13 -31.57 24.09
N MET A 61 -26.27 -31.90 22.79
CA MET A 61 -27.45 -32.60 22.28
C MET A 61 -27.66 -33.97 22.93
N LEU A 62 -26.60 -34.68 23.33
CA LEU A 62 -26.73 -35.95 24.06
C LEU A 62 -27.53 -35.77 25.36
N LYS A 63 -27.24 -34.69 26.11
CA LYS A 63 -27.97 -34.33 27.33
C LYS A 63 -29.43 -33.95 27.01
N THR A 64 -29.66 -33.20 25.94
CA THR A 64 -31.02 -32.88 25.48
C THR A 64 -31.82 -34.14 25.12
N ASN A 65 -31.20 -35.07 24.41
CA ASN A 65 -31.86 -36.29 23.95
C ASN A 65 -32.25 -37.21 25.10
N ILE A 66 -31.40 -37.39 26.13
CA ILE A 66 -31.76 -38.22 27.29
C ILE A 66 -32.93 -37.61 28.07
N HIS A 67 -33.00 -36.28 28.18
CA HIS A 67 -34.16 -35.60 28.77
C HIS A 67 -35.40 -35.77 27.89
N GLY A 68 -35.27 -35.69 26.57
CA GLY A 68 -36.34 -35.94 25.61
C GLY A 68 -36.90 -37.36 25.68
N ILE A 69 -36.03 -38.38 25.74
CA ILE A 69 -36.44 -39.78 25.91
C ILE A 69 -37.22 -39.97 27.20
N ARG A 70 -36.74 -39.40 28.31
CA ARG A 70 -37.43 -39.48 29.61
C ARG A 70 -38.80 -38.78 29.57
N ALA A 71 -38.88 -37.62 28.95
CA ALA A 71 -40.14 -36.87 28.83
C ALA A 71 -41.16 -37.63 27.96
N ALA A 72 -40.73 -38.14 26.80
CA ALA A 72 -41.55 -38.96 25.91
C ALA A 72 -42.02 -40.24 26.62
N PHE A 73 -41.14 -40.91 27.36
CA PHE A 73 -41.49 -42.11 28.12
C PHE A 73 -42.48 -41.81 29.26
N LEU A 74 -42.31 -40.71 29.99
CA LEU A 74 -43.29 -40.32 31.02
C LEU A 74 -44.67 -40.02 30.40
N ARG A 75 -44.71 -39.37 29.23
CA ARG A 75 -45.96 -39.15 28.50
C ARG A 75 -46.57 -40.48 28.03
N PHE A 76 -45.76 -41.41 27.55
CA PHE A 76 -46.17 -42.77 27.20
C PHE A 76 -46.80 -43.51 28.39
N VAL A 77 -46.30 -43.33 29.61
CA VAL A 77 -46.86 -43.96 30.82
C VAL A 77 -48.17 -43.30 31.27
N ILE A 78 -48.28 -41.97 31.17
CA ILE A 78 -49.44 -41.21 31.69
C ILE A 78 -50.66 -41.39 30.79
N ASP A 79 -50.46 -41.50 29.48
CA ASP A 79 -51.54 -41.66 28.52
C ASP A 79 -52.00 -43.13 28.40
N ASP A 80 -53.27 -43.33 28.03
CA ASP A 80 -53.88 -44.63 27.75
C ASP A 80 -54.29 -44.76 26.26
N ASP A 81 -54.09 -43.71 25.45
CA ASP A 81 -54.35 -43.70 24.02
C ASP A 81 -53.23 -44.42 23.23
N ARG A 82 -53.62 -45.36 22.37
CA ARG A 82 -52.71 -46.10 21.49
C ARG A 82 -52.02 -45.20 20.47
N GLU A 83 -52.70 -44.18 19.95
CA GLU A 83 -52.08 -43.23 19.01
C GLU A 83 -50.96 -42.43 19.70
N VAL A 84 -51.16 -42.06 20.96
CA VAL A 84 -50.14 -41.38 21.77
C VAL A 84 -48.96 -42.31 22.06
N TRP A 85 -49.24 -43.59 22.36
CA TRP A 85 -48.19 -44.59 22.57
C TRP A 85 -47.30 -44.73 21.34
N ASP A 86 -47.88 -44.98 20.17
CA ASP A 86 -47.11 -45.18 18.94
C ASP A 86 -46.30 -43.92 18.60
N ALA A 87 -46.89 -42.72 18.74
CA ALA A 87 -46.19 -41.47 18.52
C ALA A 87 -45.02 -41.23 19.50
N GLN A 88 -45.18 -41.56 20.78
CA GLN A 88 -44.09 -41.39 21.76
C GLN A 88 -43.01 -42.47 21.62
N GLU A 89 -43.37 -43.70 21.25
CA GLU A 89 -42.39 -44.74 20.92
C GLU A 89 -41.53 -44.34 19.73
N ASP A 90 -42.13 -43.76 18.67
CA ASP A 90 -41.39 -43.22 17.53
C ASP A 90 -40.41 -42.11 17.93
N VAL A 91 -40.84 -41.19 18.79
CA VAL A 91 -39.96 -40.12 19.33
C VAL A 91 -38.81 -40.72 20.13
N ILE A 92 -39.08 -41.70 21.00
CA ILE A 92 -38.05 -42.39 21.79
C ILE A 92 -37.05 -43.06 20.86
N ASN A 93 -37.51 -43.86 19.91
CA ASN A 93 -36.66 -44.60 18.98
C ASN A 93 -35.79 -43.64 18.14
N LYS A 94 -36.37 -42.54 17.65
CA LYS A 94 -35.63 -41.50 16.93
C LYS A 94 -34.53 -40.89 17.79
N LEU A 95 -34.85 -40.44 19.00
CA LEU A 95 -33.86 -39.83 19.91
C LEU A 95 -32.78 -40.83 20.31
N VAL A 96 -33.13 -42.12 20.48
CA VAL A 96 -32.16 -43.18 20.75
C VAL A 96 -31.17 -43.32 19.60
N GLU A 97 -31.66 -43.43 18.36
CA GLU A 97 -30.79 -43.57 17.18
C GLU A 97 -29.95 -42.32 16.88
N GLU A 98 -30.52 -41.12 17.08
CA GLU A 98 -29.78 -39.87 17.01
C GLU A 98 -28.65 -39.83 18.03
N THR A 99 -28.92 -40.23 19.29
CA THR A 99 -27.92 -40.25 20.36
C THR A 99 -26.83 -41.28 20.07
N LYS A 100 -27.17 -42.50 19.61
CA LYS A 100 -26.18 -43.50 19.18
C LYS A 100 -25.31 -42.95 18.05
N THR A 101 -25.89 -42.23 17.11
CA THR A 101 -25.16 -41.61 16.00
C THR A 101 -24.21 -40.53 16.48
N GLN A 102 -24.64 -39.64 17.38
CA GLN A 102 -23.80 -38.61 17.97
C GLN A 102 -22.66 -39.19 18.80
N ILE A 103 -22.92 -40.24 19.59
CA ILE A 103 -21.89 -40.99 20.34
C ILE A 103 -20.81 -41.55 19.38
N ARG A 104 -21.22 -42.14 18.25
CA ARG A 104 -20.28 -42.63 17.22
C ARG A 104 -19.40 -41.52 16.64
N LEU A 105 -19.96 -40.31 16.43
CA LEU A 105 -19.20 -39.16 15.92
C LEU A 105 -18.12 -38.67 16.88
N ILE A 106 -18.35 -38.79 18.20
CA ILE A 106 -17.40 -38.34 19.21
C ILE A 106 -16.42 -39.43 19.69
N LYS A 107 -16.59 -40.67 19.22
CA LYS A 107 -15.82 -41.85 19.67
C LYS A 107 -14.32 -41.75 19.43
N GLU A 108 -13.91 -41.17 18.32
CA GLU A 108 -12.49 -40.99 17.97
C GLU A 108 -11.91 -39.66 18.45
N THR A 109 -12.64 -38.92 19.29
CA THR A 109 -12.09 -37.72 19.92
C THR A 109 -11.07 -38.09 20.99
N LYS A 110 -10.28 -37.11 21.43
CA LYS A 110 -9.33 -37.27 22.54
C LYS A 110 -9.98 -37.55 23.90
N TYR A 111 -11.31 -37.51 24.01
CA TYR A 111 -12.06 -37.74 25.24
C TYR A 111 -12.57 -39.19 25.35
N LYS A 112 -11.79 -40.17 24.84
CA LYS A 112 -12.19 -41.58 24.72
C LYS A 112 -12.74 -42.16 26.02
N ASP A 113 -12.08 -41.87 27.14
CA ASP A 113 -12.48 -42.39 28.45
C ASP A 113 -13.88 -41.88 28.86
N LYS A 114 -14.19 -40.60 28.60
CA LYS A 114 -15.51 -40.03 28.87
C LYS A 114 -16.57 -40.58 27.92
N VAL A 115 -16.21 -40.79 26.66
CA VAL A 115 -17.13 -41.40 25.68
C VAL A 115 -17.44 -42.84 26.05
N LEU A 116 -16.48 -43.60 26.60
CA LEU A 116 -16.72 -44.95 27.08
C LEU A 116 -17.74 -44.95 28.25
N GLU A 117 -17.60 -44.04 29.21
CA GLU A 117 -18.56 -43.89 30.32
C GLU A 117 -19.98 -43.52 29.81
N ILE A 118 -20.05 -42.66 28.79
CA ILE A 118 -21.30 -42.32 28.09
C ILE A 118 -21.90 -43.56 27.41
N GLU A 119 -21.09 -44.38 26.73
CA GLU A 119 -21.54 -45.62 26.07
C GLU A 119 -22.06 -46.66 27.09
N GLU A 120 -21.28 -46.92 28.14
CA GLU A 120 -21.60 -47.90 29.18
C GLU A 120 -22.87 -47.57 29.96
N THR A 121 -23.26 -46.29 29.99
CA THR A 121 -24.50 -45.84 30.64
C THR A 121 -25.67 -45.73 29.67
N PHE A 122 -25.44 -45.23 28.46
CA PHE A 122 -26.50 -44.96 27.49
C PHE A 122 -27.07 -46.21 26.83
N TYR A 123 -26.23 -47.15 26.40
CA TYR A 123 -26.75 -48.34 25.71
C TYR A 123 -27.66 -49.17 26.61
N PRO A 124 -27.31 -49.46 27.88
CA PRO A 124 -28.23 -50.12 28.79
C PRO A 124 -29.47 -49.27 29.10
N PHE A 125 -29.34 -47.94 29.19
CA PHE A 125 -30.48 -47.04 29.39
C PHE A 125 -31.50 -47.17 28.24
N ALA A 126 -31.02 -47.05 27.00
CA ALA A 126 -31.84 -47.16 25.80
C ALA A 126 -32.46 -48.55 25.66
N ASP A 127 -31.68 -49.62 25.86
CA ASP A 127 -32.16 -50.99 25.77
C ASP A 127 -33.25 -51.29 26.79
N THR A 128 -33.08 -50.90 28.06
CA THR A 128 -34.14 -51.13 29.05
C THR A 128 -35.39 -50.31 28.75
N ILE A 129 -35.28 -49.08 28.25
CA ILE A 129 -36.46 -48.29 27.84
C ILE A 129 -37.22 -49.01 26.71
N VAL A 130 -36.53 -49.37 25.64
CA VAL A 130 -37.15 -49.93 24.43
C VAL A 130 -37.59 -51.38 24.61
N LYS A 131 -36.76 -52.22 25.23
CA LYS A 131 -36.98 -53.67 25.30
C LYS A 131 -37.72 -54.14 26.55
N GLU A 132 -37.75 -53.34 27.61
CA GLU A 132 -38.37 -53.74 28.88
C GLU A 132 -39.51 -52.79 29.31
N LEU A 133 -39.25 -51.48 29.35
CA LEU A 133 -40.20 -50.53 29.93
C LEU A 133 -41.39 -50.21 29.02
N ILE A 134 -41.17 -50.04 27.71
CA ILE A 134 -42.27 -49.88 26.75
C ILE A 134 -43.20 -51.11 26.74
N PRO A 135 -42.70 -52.35 26.61
CA PRO A 135 -43.54 -53.55 26.73
C PRO A 135 -44.26 -53.65 28.07
N ALA A 136 -43.59 -53.38 29.19
CA ALA A 136 -44.21 -53.42 30.51
C ALA A 136 -45.40 -52.44 30.63
N VAL A 137 -45.30 -51.24 30.07
CA VAL A 137 -46.42 -50.28 30.05
C VAL A 137 -47.57 -50.78 29.17
N ARG A 138 -47.26 -51.33 27.99
CA ARG A 138 -48.27 -51.92 27.08
C ARG A 138 -49.01 -53.11 27.70
N GLU A 139 -48.33 -53.88 28.54
CA GLU A 139 -48.90 -55.00 29.32
C GLU A 139 -49.67 -54.54 30.58
N GLY A 140 -49.77 -53.23 30.83
CA GLY A 140 -50.45 -52.66 31.99
C GLY A 140 -49.60 -52.56 33.26
N ASN A 141 -48.33 -52.97 33.21
CA ASN A 141 -47.39 -52.97 34.34
C ASN A 141 -46.74 -51.58 34.58
N LYS A 142 -47.54 -50.50 34.54
CA LYS A 142 -47.07 -49.10 34.65
C LYS A 142 -46.26 -48.82 35.94
N LYS A 143 -46.67 -49.40 37.08
CA LYS A 143 -45.99 -49.20 38.37
C LYS A 143 -44.58 -49.79 38.39
N LEU A 144 -44.39 -50.95 37.76
CA LEU A 144 -43.07 -51.57 37.60
C LEU A 144 -42.18 -50.67 36.74
N ALA A 145 -42.72 -50.18 35.63
CA ALA A 145 -41.97 -49.33 34.71
C ALA A 145 -41.52 -48.02 35.39
N LEU A 146 -42.41 -47.36 36.17
CA LEU A 146 -42.07 -46.17 36.94
C LEU A 146 -41.04 -46.43 38.06
N ASN A 147 -41.06 -47.61 38.68
CA ASN A 147 -40.06 -47.98 39.68
C ASN A 147 -38.67 -48.14 39.05
N ILE A 148 -38.57 -48.86 37.92
CA ILE A 148 -37.30 -49.02 37.20
C ILE A 148 -36.79 -47.66 36.67
N LEU A 149 -37.70 -46.82 36.17
CA LEU A 149 -37.38 -45.47 35.70
C LEU A 149 -36.80 -44.58 36.83
N SER A 150 -37.40 -44.63 38.02
CA SER A 150 -37.00 -43.80 39.17
C SER A 150 -35.78 -44.33 39.94
N THR A 151 -35.38 -45.58 39.71
CA THR A 151 -34.23 -46.23 40.39
C THR A 151 -33.03 -46.40 39.46
N VAL A 152 -32.96 -47.52 38.73
CA VAL A 152 -31.81 -47.89 37.91
C VAL A 152 -31.61 -46.90 36.76
N GLN A 153 -32.69 -46.48 36.09
CA GLN A 153 -32.57 -45.50 35.00
C GLN A 153 -32.24 -44.09 35.50
N ALA A 154 -32.73 -43.71 36.67
CA ALA A 154 -32.33 -42.44 37.28
C ALA A 154 -30.83 -42.43 37.59
N LYS A 155 -30.27 -43.55 38.10
CA LYS A 155 -28.83 -43.69 38.32
C LYS A 155 -28.05 -43.62 37.00
N ARG A 156 -28.45 -44.39 35.97
CA ARG A 156 -27.79 -44.38 34.65
C ARG A 156 -27.82 -42.98 34.02
N SER A 157 -28.98 -42.34 34.03
CA SER A 157 -29.17 -40.98 33.52
C SER A 157 -28.31 -39.95 34.26
N ARG A 158 -28.17 -40.07 35.60
CA ARG A 158 -27.28 -39.19 36.37
C ARG A 158 -25.83 -39.37 35.97
N VAL A 159 -25.33 -40.60 35.89
CA VAL A 159 -23.93 -40.87 35.50
C VAL A 159 -23.67 -40.38 34.08
N PHE A 160 -24.58 -40.68 33.13
CA PHE A 160 -24.50 -40.18 31.76
C PHE A 160 -24.41 -38.65 31.68
N ILE A 161 -25.29 -37.94 32.41
CA ILE A 161 -25.29 -36.47 32.44
C ILE A 161 -24.00 -35.94 33.07
N THR A 162 -23.52 -36.54 34.16
CA THR A 162 -22.26 -36.12 34.81
C THR A 162 -21.05 -36.33 33.89
N ALA A 163 -20.99 -37.45 33.15
CA ALA A 163 -19.93 -37.70 32.18
C ALA A 163 -19.94 -36.66 31.04
N ILE A 164 -21.13 -36.30 30.54
CA ILE A 164 -21.31 -35.24 29.54
C ILE A 164 -20.92 -33.87 30.09
N ASP A 165 -21.38 -33.49 31.27
CA ASP A 165 -21.08 -32.19 31.87
C ASP A 165 -19.56 -32.04 32.09
N SER A 166 -18.90 -33.09 32.61
CA SER A 166 -17.45 -33.12 32.73
C SER A 166 -16.75 -33.03 31.37
N MET A 167 -17.29 -33.69 30.34
CA MET A 167 -16.73 -33.62 28.98
C MET A 167 -16.84 -32.21 28.41
N ILE A 168 -17.99 -31.55 28.56
CA ILE A 168 -18.21 -30.16 28.15
C ILE A 168 -17.26 -29.22 28.88
N GLU A 169 -17.13 -29.34 30.21
CA GLU A 169 -16.19 -28.53 31.01
C GLU A 169 -14.74 -28.68 30.51
N ALA A 170 -14.30 -29.90 30.22
CA ALA A 170 -12.96 -30.16 29.68
C ALA A 170 -12.78 -29.58 28.26
N MET A 171 -13.83 -29.61 27.43
CA MET A 171 -13.82 -29.00 26.11
C MET A 171 -13.78 -27.47 26.18
N GLU A 172 -14.52 -26.87 27.11
CA GLU A 172 -14.56 -25.41 27.31
C GLU A 172 -13.25 -24.88 27.88
N GLU A 173 -12.66 -25.55 28.87
CA GLU A 173 -11.36 -25.17 29.44
C GLU A 173 -10.27 -25.18 28.36
N GLU A 174 -10.24 -26.22 27.54
CA GLU A 174 -9.27 -26.33 26.47
C GLU A 174 -9.52 -25.32 25.35
N ASN A 175 -10.78 -25.15 24.93
CA ASN A 175 -11.14 -24.11 23.97
C ASN A 175 -10.71 -22.72 24.47
N THR A 176 -10.83 -22.45 25.77
CA THR A 176 -10.39 -21.18 26.37
C THR A 176 -8.87 -21.04 26.28
N LYS A 177 -8.10 -22.07 26.65
CA LYS A 177 -6.62 -22.05 26.56
C LYS A 177 -6.15 -21.86 25.12
N GLU A 178 -6.72 -22.59 24.18
CA GLU A 178 -6.35 -22.49 22.77
C GLU A 178 -6.80 -21.15 22.16
N MET A 179 -7.95 -20.60 22.56
CA MET A 179 -8.39 -19.28 22.12
C MET A 179 -7.47 -18.17 22.62
N GLN A 180 -6.92 -18.29 23.84
CA GLN A 180 -5.89 -17.38 24.35
C GLN A 180 -4.60 -17.47 23.52
N LEU A 181 -4.17 -18.69 23.14
CA LEU A 181 -3.01 -18.89 22.27
C LEU A 181 -3.24 -18.26 20.89
N ILE A 182 -4.39 -18.53 20.26
CA ILE A 182 -4.78 -17.96 18.97
C ILE A 182 -4.82 -16.43 19.03
N ASP A 183 -5.43 -15.85 20.06
CA ASP A 183 -5.48 -14.39 20.24
C ASP A 183 -4.08 -13.80 20.41
N SER A 184 -3.20 -14.46 21.18
CA SER A 184 -1.83 -14.00 21.37
C SER A 184 -1.01 -14.04 20.06
N GLU A 185 -1.14 -15.10 19.26
CA GLU A 185 -0.46 -15.25 17.97
C GLU A 185 -1.01 -14.29 16.91
N ASN A 186 -2.33 -14.06 16.90
CA ASN A 186 -2.97 -13.07 16.05
C ASN A 186 -2.52 -11.65 16.42
N LYS A 187 -2.46 -11.31 17.73
CA LYS A 187 -1.93 -10.02 18.20
C LYS A 187 -0.48 -9.80 17.75
N LYS A 188 0.40 -10.79 17.92
CA LYS A 188 1.80 -10.71 17.42
C LYS A 188 1.86 -10.50 15.92
N THR A 189 1.04 -11.23 15.16
CA THR A 189 0.98 -11.11 13.69
C THR A 189 0.50 -9.74 13.25
N ILE A 190 -0.56 -9.21 13.88
CA ILE A 190 -1.09 -7.87 13.61
C ILE A 190 -0.04 -6.80 13.94
N ILE A 191 0.59 -6.88 15.12
CA ILE A 191 1.63 -5.91 15.52
C ILE A 191 2.80 -5.94 14.54
N ARG A 192 3.31 -7.13 14.18
CA ARG A 192 4.40 -7.27 13.20
C ARG A 192 4.04 -6.68 11.83
N SER A 193 2.83 -6.98 11.35
CA SER A 193 2.28 -6.43 10.10
C SER A 193 2.21 -4.90 10.14
N LEU A 194 1.69 -4.35 11.24
CA LEU A 194 1.55 -2.90 11.42
C LEU A 194 2.90 -2.21 11.52
N SER A 195 3.84 -2.75 12.30
CA SER A 195 5.21 -2.23 12.41
C SER A 195 5.93 -2.24 11.06
N PHE A 196 5.78 -3.31 10.28
CA PHE A 196 6.40 -3.40 8.96
C PHE A 196 5.78 -2.41 7.96
N THR A 197 4.45 -2.28 7.96
CA THR A 197 3.74 -1.30 7.13
C THR A 197 4.16 0.13 7.47
N LEU A 198 4.24 0.45 8.76
CA LEU A 198 4.68 1.76 9.24
C LEU A 198 6.14 2.04 8.86
N ALA A 199 7.03 1.05 8.97
CA ALA A 199 8.43 1.17 8.57
C ALA A 199 8.58 1.45 7.07
N ILE A 200 7.84 0.72 6.22
CA ILE A 200 7.81 0.98 4.77
C ILE A 200 7.30 2.39 4.49
N PHE A 201 6.21 2.80 5.14
CA PHE A 201 5.62 4.11 4.93
C PHE A 201 6.57 5.25 5.30
N LEU A 202 7.23 5.16 6.46
CA LEU A 202 8.25 6.13 6.89
C LEU A 202 9.44 6.15 5.93
N PHE A 203 9.93 4.99 5.52
CA PHE A 203 11.00 4.89 4.53
C PHE A 203 10.61 5.61 3.22
N MET A 204 9.37 5.42 2.78
CA MET A 204 8.84 6.02 1.55
C MET A 204 8.79 7.55 1.61
N ILE A 205 8.37 8.10 2.75
CA ILE A 205 8.33 9.56 2.98
C ILE A 205 9.76 10.13 2.97
N ILE A 206 10.66 9.52 3.74
CA ILE A 206 12.05 9.97 3.87
C ILE A 206 12.76 9.90 2.52
N PHE A 207 12.58 8.79 1.81
CA PHE A 207 13.17 8.59 0.48
C PHE A 207 12.63 9.59 -0.54
N SER A 208 11.31 9.81 -0.57
CA SER A 208 10.68 10.78 -1.47
C SER A 208 11.18 12.21 -1.20
N TYR A 209 11.21 12.63 0.07
CA TYR A 209 11.72 13.94 0.47
C TYR A 209 13.18 14.14 0.06
N TRP A 210 14.03 13.15 0.34
CA TRP A 210 15.44 13.17 -0.02
C TRP A 210 15.63 13.24 -1.54
N PHE A 211 14.88 12.43 -2.30
CA PHE A 211 14.94 12.39 -3.75
C PHE A 211 14.51 13.71 -4.38
N ILE A 212 13.36 14.26 -3.99
CA ILE A 212 12.84 15.51 -4.54
C ILE A 212 13.77 16.68 -4.21
N SER A 213 14.15 16.83 -2.93
CA SER A 213 14.98 17.96 -2.49
C SER A 213 16.35 17.95 -3.15
N ASN A 214 17.03 16.80 -3.15
CA ASN A 214 18.44 16.74 -3.56
C ASN A 214 18.61 16.55 -5.07
N TYR A 215 17.64 15.95 -5.76
CA TYR A 215 17.73 15.66 -7.19
C TYR A 215 17.00 16.68 -8.07
N ILE A 216 15.79 17.09 -7.68
CA ILE A 216 14.94 17.96 -8.50
C ILE A 216 15.13 19.42 -8.08
N VAL A 217 14.84 19.74 -6.81
CA VAL A 217 14.82 21.12 -6.32
C VAL A 217 16.20 21.77 -6.40
N LYS A 218 17.26 21.06 -5.99
CA LYS A 218 18.64 21.58 -6.05
C LYS A 218 19.07 21.98 -7.47
N VAL A 219 18.72 21.17 -8.47
CA VAL A 219 19.10 21.44 -9.86
C VAL A 219 18.28 22.59 -10.44
N LEU A 220 16.96 22.61 -10.18
CA LEU A 220 16.10 23.72 -10.58
C LEU A 220 16.54 25.05 -9.97
N ASN A 221 16.95 25.05 -8.69
CA ASN A 221 17.48 26.25 -8.04
C ASN A 221 18.77 26.73 -8.72
N LYS A 222 19.70 25.84 -9.06
CA LYS A 222 20.96 26.22 -9.74
C LYS A 222 20.71 26.81 -11.13
N VAL A 223 19.78 26.24 -11.89
CA VAL A 223 19.36 26.79 -13.20
C VAL A 223 18.70 28.17 -13.02
N THR A 224 17.80 28.30 -12.05
CA THR A 224 17.08 29.55 -11.76
C THR A 224 18.04 30.66 -11.32
N GLU A 225 18.98 30.35 -10.43
CA GLU A 225 20.01 31.29 -9.97
C GLU A 225 20.91 31.76 -11.12
N THR A 226 21.34 30.83 -11.98
CA THR A 226 22.14 31.18 -13.18
C THR A 226 21.36 32.10 -14.11
N ALA A 227 20.09 31.79 -14.40
CA ALA A 227 19.25 32.63 -15.23
C ALA A 227 19.07 34.04 -14.65
N GLN A 228 18.91 34.15 -13.32
CA GLN A 228 18.87 35.44 -12.63
C GLN A 228 20.18 36.23 -12.79
N LEU A 229 21.34 35.58 -12.67
CA LEU A 229 22.64 36.24 -12.85
C LEU A 229 22.83 36.73 -14.29
N VAL A 230 22.46 35.91 -15.28
CA VAL A 230 22.48 36.29 -16.70
C VAL A 230 21.56 37.49 -16.97
N SER A 231 20.35 37.50 -16.39
CA SER A 231 19.41 38.63 -16.53
C SER A 231 19.94 39.95 -15.97
N LYS A 232 20.88 39.87 -15.00
CA LYS A 232 21.57 41.02 -14.41
C LYS A 232 22.84 41.42 -15.19
N GLY A 233 23.14 40.72 -16.29
CA GLY A 233 24.30 40.99 -17.14
C GLY A 233 25.58 40.26 -16.75
N ASP A 234 25.58 39.39 -15.72
CA ASP A 234 26.76 38.59 -15.41
C ASP A 234 26.80 37.33 -16.28
N LEU A 235 27.57 37.40 -17.36
CA LEU A 235 27.75 36.28 -18.28
C LEU A 235 28.88 35.33 -17.85
N ARG A 236 29.62 35.61 -16.77
CA ARG A 236 30.74 34.73 -16.34
C ARG A 236 30.26 33.42 -15.72
N VAL A 237 28.96 33.26 -15.54
CA VAL A 237 28.33 32.07 -14.98
C VAL A 237 28.38 30.86 -15.92
N ASN A 238 28.44 29.67 -15.32
CA ASN A 238 28.42 28.38 -16.01
C ASN A 238 27.74 27.34 -15.12
N ILE A 239 26.80 26.58 -15.67
CA ILE A 239 26.15 25.48 -14.97
C ILE A 239 26.98 24.21 -15.15
N GLU A 240 27.81 23.91 -14.16
CA GLU A 240 28.51 22.63 -14.09
C GLU A 240 27.59 21.56 -13.47
N LEU A 241 27.03 20.70 -14.33
CA LEU A 241 26.31 19.49 -13.96
C LEU A 241 26.87 18.31 -14.75
N ASN A 242 27.54 17.39 -14.06
CA ASN A 242 28.02 16.14 -14.65
C ASN A 242 26.92 15.07 -14.60
N ILE A 243 25.80 15.33 -15.28
CA ILE A 243 24.62 14.46 -15.32
C ILE A 243 24.23 14.26 -16.79
N ASN A 244 23.97 13.00 -17.17
CA ASN A 244 23.61 12.63 -18.54
C ASN A 244 22.10 12.41 -18.70
N ASP A 245 21.29 13.30 -18.10
CA ASP A 245 19.82 13.25 -18.17
C ASP A 245 19.22 14.56 -18.72
N GLU A 246 17.90 14.72 -18.60
CA GLU A 246 17.16 15.90 -19.03
C GLU A 246 17.62 17.18 -18.32
N PHE A 247 18.05 17.11 -17.06
CA PHE A 247 18.59 18.27 -16.35
C PHE A 247 20.01 18.61 -16.80
N GLY A 248 20.83 17.61 -17.11
CA GLY A 248 22.13 17.83 -17.74
C GLY A 248 22.01 18.47 -19.12
N ARG A 249 21.01 18.05 -19.91
CA ARG A 249 20.69 18.69 -21.20
C ARG A 249 20.25 20.14 -20.98
N LEU A 250 19.34 20.39 -20.03
CA LEU A 250 18.89 21.74 -19.69
C LEU A 250 20.05 22.66 -19.31
N ALA A 251 21.00 22.19 -18.49
CA ALA A 251 22.19 22.96 -18.13
C ALA A 251 23.07 23.30 -19.34
N ARG A 252 23.30 22.34 -20.25
CA ARG A 252 24.04 22.58 -21.50
C ARG A 252 23.34 23.61 -22.39
N ASP A 253 22.02 23.52 -22.51
CA ASP A 253 21.23 24.45 -23.31
C ASP A 253 21.33 25.88 -22.75
N VAL A 254 21.25 26.04 -21.42
CA VAL A 254 21.45 27.35 -20.76
C VAL A 254 22.88 27.87 -20.97
N ASN A 255 23.90 27.03 -20.84
CA ASN A 255 25.28 27.43 -21.09
C ASN A 255 25.51 27.88 -22.54
N ASN A 256 24.87 27.20 -23.51
CA ASN A 256 24.92 27.60 -24.92
C ASN A 256 24.26 28.97 -25.17
N ILE A 257 23.16 29.27 -24.47
CA ILE A 257 22.53 30.61 -24.51
C ILE A 257 23.53 31.67 -24.00
N VAL A 258 24.17 31.43 -22.85
CA VAL A 258 25.18 32.36 -22.29
C VAL A 258 26.34 32.56 -23.25
N ALA A 259 26.86 31.49 -23.86
CA ALA A 259 27.93 31.57 -24.86
C ALA A 259 27.53 32.37 -26.10
N THR A 260 26.30 32.20 -26.58
CA THR A 260 25.77 32.94 -27.73
C THR A 260 25.66 34.43 -27.43
N ILE A 261 25.20 34.80 -26.23
CA ILE A 261 25.13 36.21 -25.80
C ILE A 261 26.55 36.81 -25.70
N LYS A 262 27.52 36.07 -25.14
CA LYS A 262 28.93 36.51 -25.11
C LYS A 262 29.49 36.77 -26.50
N GLN A 263 29.25 35.85 -27.44
CA GLN A 263 29.72 36.00 -28.81
C GLN A 263 29.10 37.24 -29.47
N ALA A 264 27.79 37.44 -29.32
CA ALA A 264 27.11 38.61 -29.86
C ALA A 264 27.67 39.93 -29.29
N LEU A 265 27.96 39.99 -27.98
CA LEU A 265 28.59 41.17 -27.38
C LEU A 265 30.03 41.39 -27.85
N SER A 266 30.80 40.31 -28.04
CA SER A 266 32.15 40.36 -28.61
C SER A 266 32.13 40.92 -30.04
N ASP A 267 31.21 40.45 -30.87
CA ASP A 267 31.05 40.91 -32.25
C ASP A 267 30.62 42.39 -32.30
N ILE A 268 29.72 42.81 -31.39
CA ILE A 268 29.32 44.21 -31.25
C ILE A 268 30.51 45.08 -30.82
N SER A 269 31.31 44.62 -29.86
CA SER A 269 32.50 45.34 -29.39
C SER A 269 33.53 45.50 -30.53
N GLN A 270 33.80 44.43 -31.29
CA GLN A 270 34.70 44.48 -32.43
C GLN A 270 34.20 45.42 -33.53
N LYS A 271 32.91 45.37 -33.87
CA LYS A 271 32.30 46.28 -34.85
C LYS A 271 32.36 47.74 -34.38
N THR A 272 32.16 47.99 -33.09
CA THR A 272 32.27 49.34 -32.50
C THR A 272 33.71 49.84 -32.57
N PHE A 273 34.71 48.98 -32.34
CA PHE A 273 36.12 49.34 -32.48
C PHE A 273 36.48 49.71 -33.93
N VAL A 274 36.01 48.92 -34.90
CA VAL A 274 36.19 49.25 -36.33
C VAL A 274 35.51 50.58 -36.67
N LEU A 275 34.27 50.78 -36.23
CA LEU A 275 33.53 52.03 -36.44
C LEU A 275 34.27 53.25 -35.86
N LEU A 276 34.84 53.13 -34.64
CA LEU A 276 35.65 54.20 -34.03
C LEU A 276 36.89 54.54 -34.86
N LYS A 277 37.56 53.52 -35.40
CA LYS A 277 38.70 53.71 -36.32
C LYS A 277 38.29 54.42 -37.60
N ASP A 278 37.15 54.05 -38.18
CA ASP A 278 36.61 54.67 -39.40
C ASP A 278 36.25 56.15 -39.14
N VAL A 279 35.60 56.45 -38.00
CA VAL A 279 35.30 57.83 -37.58
C VAL A 279 36.57 58.66 -37.41
N THR A 280 37.62 58.07 -36.84
CA THR A 280 38.91 58.76 -36.67
C THR A 280 39.57 59.05 -38.02
N SER A 281 39.56 58.07 -38.93
CA SER A 281 40.08 58.23 -40.30
C SER A 281 39.29 59.29 -41.08
N MET A 282 37.97 59.33 -40.92
CA MET A 282 37.10 60.34 -41.51
C MET A 282 37.39 61.74 -40.94
N SER A 283 37.67 61.84 -39.64
CA SER A 283 38.09 63.11 -39.03
C SER A 283 39.41 63.61 -39.60
N PHE A 284 40.40 62.73 -39.82
CA PHE A 284 41.66 63.09 -40.47
C PHE A 284 41.46 63.53 -41.93
N ALA A 285 40.65 62.79 -42.70
CA ALA A 285 40.31 63.16 -44.06
C ALA A 285 39.58 64.52 -44.11
N GLY A 286 38.67 64.79 -43.17
CA GLY A 286 38.01 66.08 -43.03
C GLY A 286 38.99 67.23 -42.77
N GLN A 287 39.98 67.03 -41.90
CA GLN A 287 41.05 68.02 -41.67
C GLN A 287 41.89 68.26 -42.93
N GLU A 288 42.23 67.22 -43.67
CA GLU A 288 42.97 67.36 -44.93
C GLU A 288 42.16 68.15 -45.98
N VAL A 289 40.84 67.89 -46.06
CA VAL A 289 39.94 68.65 -46.93
C VAL A 289 39.90 70.13 -46.52
N CYS A 290 39.78 70.45 -45.23
CA CYS A 290 39.84 71.84 -44.77
C CYS A 290 41.15 72.52 -45.19
N HIS A 291 42.29 71.84 -45.00
CA HIS A 291 43.58 72.38 -45.42
C HIS A 291 43.67 72.58 -46.95
N ARG A 292 43.06 71.70 -47.75
CA ARG A 292 42.99 71.88 -49.21
C ARG A 292 42.11 73.07 -49.58
N ILE A 293 40.97 73.25 -48.92
CA ILE A 293 40.10 74.40 -49.11
C ILE A 293 40.83 75.71 -48.79
N ASP A 294 41.59 75.77 -47.69
CA ASP A 294 42.40 76.96 -47.36
C ASP A 294 43.41 77.29 -48.48
N LYS A 295 44.07 76.26 -49.02
CA LYS A 295 45.01 76.42 -50.13
C LYS A 295 44.31 76.83 -51.44
N ASP A 296 43.14 76.26 -51.73
CA ASP A 296 42.34 76.63 -52.90
C ASP A 296 41.83 78.07 -52.80
N LEU A 297 41.45 78.53 -51.60
CA LEU A 297 41.08 79.93 -51.34
C LEU A 297 42.27 80.87 -51.58
N GLU A 298 43.47 80.51 -51.13
CA GLU A 298 44.70 81.29 -51.38
C GLU A 298 45.02 81.37 -52.90
N MET A 299 44.94 80.24 -53.60
CA MET A 299 45.13 80.19 -55.05
C MET A 299 44.06 80.98 -55.81
N THR A 300 42.79 80.89 -55.39
CA THR A 300 41.68 81.64 -56.00
C THR A 300 41.85 83.13 -55.79
N THR A 301 42.27 83.55 -54.59
CA THR A 301 42.58 84.96 -54.30
C THR A 301 43.71 85.44 -55.19
N SER A 302 44.80 84.68 -55.29
CA SER A 302 45.92 85.00 -56.20
C SER A 302 45.48 85.07 -57.66
N ALA A 303 44.64 84.14 -58.12
CA ALA A 303 44.11 84.13 -59.48
C ALA A 303 43.18 85.33 -59.74
N ALA A 304 42.36 85.71 -58.77
CA ALA A 304 41.54 86.92 -58.84
C ALA A 304 42.43 88.17 -58.93
N THR A 305 43.47 88.29 -58.10
CA THR A 305 44.46 89.38 -58.16
C THR A 305 45.20 89.40 -59.51
N ALA A 306 45.60 88.24 -60.03
CA ALA A 306 46.22 88.14 -61.35
C ALA A 306 45.25 88.54 -62.47
N THR A 307 43.98 88.17 -62.35
CA THR A 307 42.92 88.56 -63.30
C THR A 307 42.65 90.07 -63.21
N GLU A 308 42.65 90.67 -62.02
CA GLU A 308 42.58 92.12 -61.83
C GLU A 308 43.78 92.83 -62.44
N GLN A 309 45.00 92.34 -62.22
CA GLN A 309 46.20 92.88 -62.87
C GLN A 309 46.15 92.73 -64.39
N MET A 310 45.73 91.57 -64.91
CA MET A 310 45.54 91.37 -66.35
C MET A 310 44.48 92.31 -66.92
N SER A 311 43.37 92.51 -66.21
CA SER A 311 42.31 93.44 -66.59
C SER A 311 42.81 94.89 -66.59
N ALA A 312 43.55 95.29 -65.56
CA ALA A 312 44.22 96.59 -65.50
C ALA A 312 45.23 96.77 -66.64
N THR A 313 46.00 95.73 -66.96
CA THR A 313 46.97 95.74 -68.08
C THR A 313 46.26 95.84 -69.42
N ALA A 314 45.15 95.10 -69.61
CA ALA A 314 44.33 95.21 -70.82
C ALA A 314 43.69 96.59 -70.96
N LEU A 315 43.28 97.21 -69.84
CA LEU A 315 42.79 98.59 -69.81
C LEU A 315 43.90 99.60 -70.16
N ASP A 316 45.12 99.40 -69.66
CA ASP A 316 46.29 100.21 -70.00
C ASP A 316 46.69 100.06 -71.47
N ILE A 317 46.63 98.85 -72.04
CA ILE A 317 46.85 98.60 -73.47
C ILE A 317 45.77 99.28 -74.31
N SER A 318 44.52 99.35 -73.84
CA SER A 318 43.43 100.05 -74.55
C SER A 318 43.49 101.58 -74.47
N LYS A 319 44.34 102.13 -73.59
CA LYS A 319 44.53 103.58 -73.38
C LYS A 319 45.77 104.16 -74.07
N ASN A 320 46.58 103.32 -74.73
CA ASN A 320 47.64 103.72 -75.66
C ASN A 320 47.17 103.57 -77.10
#